data_AF-A0A442GUC8-F1
#
_entry.id   AF-A0A442GUC8-F1
#
_cell.length_a   1.000
_cell.length_b   1.000
_cell.length_c   1.000
_cell.angle_alpha   90.00
_cell.angle_beta   90.00
_cell.angle_gamma   90.00
#
_symmetry.space_group_name_H-M   'P 1'
#
loop_
_entity.id
_entity.type
_entity.pdbx_description
1 polymer ?
#
loop_
_entity_poly.entity_id
_entity_poly.type
_entity_poly.pdbx_seq_one_letter_code
_entity_poly.pdbx_strand_id
1 'polypeptide(L)' 'LTDDDLDRIAGKRDQLEGKIQERYGIEKDRVRRDVDDWARRQGW' A
#
# COMPACT_ATOMS: atom_id res chain seq x y z
N LEU A 1 -8.00 15.86 -3.07
CA LEU A 1 -6.85 15.18 -3.68
C LEU A 1 -6.86 15.52 -5.15
N THR A 2 -5.77 16.11 -5.62
CA THR A 2 -5.55 16.33 -7.06
C THR A 2 -5.15 15.00 -7.69
N ASP A 3 -5.30 14.84 -9.01
CA ASP A 3 -4.87 13.65 -9.75
C ASP A 3 -3.42 13.22 -9.38
N ASP A 4 -2.52 14.20 -9.23
CA ASP A 4 -1.14 13.98 -8.75
C ASP A 4 -1.02 13.35 -7.35
N ASP A 5 -1.94 13.68 -6.44
CA ASP A 5 -1.97 13.07 -5.11
C ASP A 5 -2.38 11.61 -5.21
N LEU A 6 -3.36 11.29 -6.07
CA LEU A 6 -3.83 9.93 -6.30
C LEU A 6 -2.76 9.04 -6.94
N ASP A 7 -1.99 9.57 -7.90
CA ASP A 7 -0.90 8.83 -8.53
C ASP A 7 0.27 8.58 -7.57
N ARG A 8 0.62 9.57 -6.74
CA ARG A 8 1.63 9.38 -5.68
C ARG A 8 1.20 8.33 -4.65
N ILE A 9 -0.08 8.29 -4.35
CA ILE A 9 -0.69 7.33 -3.44
C ILE A 9 -0.65 5.92 -4.04
N ALA A 10 -1.04 5.77 -5.30
CA ALA A 10 -1.00 4.50 -6.02
C ALA A 10 0.43 3.95 -6.09
N GLY A 11 1.40 4.76 -6.50
CA GLY A 11 2.80 4.32 -6.61
C GLY A 11 3.43 3.93 -5.26
N LYS A 12 3.05 4.60 -4.17
CA LYS A 12 3.49 4.23 -2.82
C LYS A 12 2.82 2.94 -2.33
N ARG A 13 1.56 2.72 -2.71
CA ARG A 13 0.81 1.49 -2.39
C ARG A 13 1.47 0.27 -3.02
N ASP A 14 1.75 0.32 -4.32
CA ASP A 14 2.43 -0.76 -5.05
C ASP A 14 3.83 -1.07 -4.47
N GLN A 15 4.61 -0.03 -4.12
CA GLN A 15 5.90 -0.24 -3.47
C GLN A 15 5.78 -0.89 -2.10
N LEU A 16 4.75 -0.55 -1.32
CA LEU A 16 4.50 -1.17 -0.02
C LEU A 16 4.11 -2.64 -0.20
N GLU A 17 3.24 -2.93 -1.17
CA GLU A 17 2.78 -4.28 -1.49
C GLU A 17 3.95 -5.19 -1.90
N GLY A 18 4.85 -4.70 -2.76
CA GLY A 18 6.05 -5.42 -3.17
C GLY A 18 7.00 -5.72 -2.01
N LYS A 19 7.29 -4.72 -1.16
CA LYS A 19 8.17 -4.89 0.01
C LYS A 19 7.61 -5.86 1.04
N ILE A 20 6.30 -5.86 1.25
CA ILE A 20 5.65 -6.77 2.20
C ILE A 20 5.64 -8.19 1.64
N GLN A 21 5.37 -8.38 0.34
CA GLN A 21 5.49 -9.69 -0.31
C GLN A 21 6.91 -10.25 -0.22
N GLU A 22 7.94 -9.45 -0.52
CA GLU A 22 9.34 -9.90 -0.45
C GLU A 22 9.79 -10.23 0.97
N ARG A 23 9.44 -9.40 1.97
CA ARG A 23 9.91 -9.61 3.35
C ARG A 23 9.22 -10.77 4.05
N TYR A 24 7.94 -10.94 3.81
CA TYR A 24 7.13 -11.80 4.66
C TYR A 24 6.57 -13.02 3.93
N GLY A 25 6.69 -13.09 2.59
CA GLY A 25 6.22 -14.23 1.80
C GLY A 25 4.74 -14.55 2.05
N ILE A 26 3.94 -13.54 2.38
CA ILE A 26 2.56 -13.73 2.82
C ILE A 26 1.61 -13.70 1.65
N GLU A 27 0.55 -14.49 1.77
CA GLU A 27 -0.65 -14.45 0.94
C GLU A 27 -1.09 -13.01 0.64
N LYS A 28 -1.35 -12.74 -0.65
CA LYS A 28 -1.76 -11.43 -1.17
C LYS A 28 -2.86 -10.76 -0.35
N ASP A 29 -3.81 -11.54 0.18
CA ASP A 29 -4.91 -11.03 1.00
C ASP A 29 -4.48 -10.39 2.32
N ARG A 30 -3.39 -10.87 2.92
CA ARG A 30 -2.87 -10.26 4.15
C ARG A 30 -2.13 -8.96 3.85
N VAL A 31 -1.37 -8.95 2.76
CA VAL A 31 -0.66 -7.76 2.30
C VAL A 31 -1.64 -6.64 1.98
N ARG A 32 -2.74 -6.96 1.29
CA ARG A 32 -3.77 -5.99 0.93
C ARG A 32 -4.40 -5.31 2.15
N ARG A 33 -4.66 -6.08 3.22
CA ARG A 33 -5.16 -5.54 4.49
C ARG A 33 -4.14 -4.65 5.19
N ASP A 34 -2.89 -5.08 5.30
CA ASP A 34 -1.84 -4.30 5.97
C ASP A 34 -1.59 -2.96 5.25
N VAL A 35 -1.63 -2.99 3.92
CA VAL A 35 -1.49 -1.80 3.08
C VAL A 35 -2.69 -0.86 3.21
N ASP A 36 -3.92 -1.40 3.22
CA ASP A 36 -5.13 -0.60 3.44
C ASP A 36 -5.15 0.03 4.85
N ASP A 37 -4.74 -0.71 5.88
CA ASP A 37 -4.64 -0.18 7.26
C ASP A 37 -3.55 0.88 7.38
N TRP A 38 -2.40 0.69 6.71
CA TRP A 38 -1.34 1.68 6.67
C TRP A 38 -1.78 2.96 5.93
N ALA A 39 -2.46 2.82 4.80
CA ALA A 39 -3.00 3.95 4.03
C ALA A 39 -4.04 4.74 4.85
N ARG A 40 -4.96 4.04 5.55
CA ARG A 40 -5.93 4.67 6.45
C ARG A 40 -5.27 5.41 7.62
N ARG A 41 -4.21 4.86 8.21
CA ARG A 41 -3.47 5.52 9.30
C ARG A 41 -2.73 6.77 8.86
N GLN A 42 -2.30 6.82 7.60
CA GLN A 42 -1.58 7.98 7.06
C GLN A 42 -2.50 9.13 6.64
N GLY A 43 -3.83 9.00 6.81
CA GLY A 43 -4.79 10.08 6.58
C GLY A 43 -4.86 10.50 5.11
N TRP A 44 -4.78 9.54 4.20
CA TRP A 44 -5.06 9.72 2.77
C TRP A 44 -6.56 9.77 2.49
#